data_AF-A0A934DKN2-F1
#
_entry.id   AF-A0A934DKN2-F1
#
_cell.length_a   1.000
_cell.length_b   1.000
_cell.length_c   1.000
_cell.angle_alpha   90.00
_cell.angle_beta   90.00
_cell.angle_gamma   90.00
#
_symmetry.space_group_name_H-M   'P 1'
#
loop_
_entity.id
_entity.type
_entity.pdbx_description
1 polymer ?
#
loop_
_entity_poly.entity_id
_entity_poly.type
_entity_poly.pdbx_seq_one_letter_code
_entity_poly.pdbx_strand_id
1 'polypeptide(L)' 'MTDQAVTVAADAVCSCGEMHKGHICWLTNMGLLSEVYHLSCTPTVSCLKCGAKANLPHNVCFPDSSVP' A
#
# COMPACT_ATOMS: atom_id res chain seq x y z
N MET A 1 -5.56 14.95 27.80
CA MET A 1 -6.22 14.71 26.50
C MET A 1 -5.12 14.47 25.47
N THR A 2 -5.32 13.59 24.52
CA THR A 2 -4.27 12.98 23.68
C THR A 2 -3.65 13.95 22.69
N ASP A 3 -2.31 14.03 22.67
CA ASP A 3 -1.57 14.57 21.53
C ASP A 3 -0.80 13.42 20.87
N GLN A 4 -1.12 13.16 19.60
CA GLN A 4 -0.47 12.11 18.81
C GLN A 4 0.75 12.72 18.12
N ALA A 5 1.92 12.53 18.73
CA ALA A 5 3.19 12.87 18.10
C ALA A 5 3.38 12.01 16.82
N VAL A 6 3.05 12.59 15.67
CA VAL A 6 3.28 12.01 14.34
C VAL A 6 4.79 11.83 14.14
N THR A 7 5.28 10.61 14.33
CA THR A 7 6.68 10.27 14.05
C THR A 7 6.88 10.02 12.56
N VAL A 8 7.73 10.84 11.95
CA VAL A 8 8.02 10.82 10.52
C VAL A 8 8.75 9.53 10.12
N ALA A 9 8.04 8.66 9.40
CA ALA A 9 8.51 7.84 8.28
C ALA A 9 9.90 7.15 8.35
N ALA A 10 10.31 6.59 9.48
CA ALA A 10 11.45 5.65 9.54
C ALA A 10 11.18 4.36 8.73
N ASP A 11 12.23 3.63 8.31
CA ASP A 11 12.12 2.34 7.62
C ASP A 11 12.25 1.17 8.60
N ALA A 12 11.32 0.21 8.72
CA ALA A 12 10.03 -0.02 8.03
C ALA A 12 10.05 -0.53 6.57
N VAL A 13 11.18 -1.10 6.12
CA VAL A 13 11.16 -2.33 5.32
C VAL A 13 10.21 -3.34 6.00
N CYS A 14 9.44 -4.11 5.22
CA CYS A 14 8.56 -5.15 5.75
C CYS A 14 9.34 -6.19 6.58
N SER A 15 8.69 -6.84 7.54
CA SER A 15 9.23 -8.05 8.21
C SER A 15 9.55 -9.21 7.24
N CYS A 16 9.13 -9.10 5.98
CA CYS A 16 9.41 -9.98 4.86
C CYS A 16 10.66 -9.59 4.04
N GLY A 17 11.36 -8.51 4.40
CA GLY A 17 12.56 -8.02 3.70
C GLY A 17 12.29 -7.09 2.52
N GLU A 18 11.03 -6.89 2.12
CA GLU A 18 10.64 -6.11 0.95
C GLU A 18 10.23 -4.66 1.29
N MET A 19 10.41 -3.73 0.35
CA MET A 19 9.94 -2.35 0.49
C MET A 19 8.40 -2.30 0.38
N HIS A 20 7.69 -2.17 1.51
CA HIS A 20 6.22 -2.09 1.54
C HIS A 20 5.67 -0.66 1.68
N LYS A 21 6.54 0.35 1.77
CA LYS A 21 6.19 1.72 2.23
C LYS A 21 5.33 2.56 1.27
N GLY A 22 5.03 2.05 0.07
CA GLY A 22 4.06 2.63 -0.86
C GLY A 22 2.90 1.69 -1.22
N HIS A 23 2.83 0.49 -0.64
CA HIS A 23 1.83 -0.50 -1.04
C HIS A 23 0.46 -0.20 -0.41
N ILE A 24 -0.62 -0.42 -1.17
CA ILE A 24 -2.02 -0.22 -0.73
C ILE A 24 -2.28 -0.85 0.64
N CYS A 25 -1.81 -2.08 0.89
CA CYS A 25 -2.06 -2.80 2.14
C CYS A 25 -1.36 -2.15 3.36
N TRP A 26 -0.24 -1.42 3.18
CA TRP A 26 0.39 -0.63 4.23
C TRP A 26 -0.29 0.74 4.42
N LEU A 27 -0.57 1.44 3.32
CA LEU A 27 -1.27 2.74 3.32
C LEU A 27 -2.64 2.64 3.99
N THR A 28 -3.37 1.54 3.73
CA THR A 28 -4.66 1.23 4.38
C THR A 28 -4.50 1.07 5.89
N ASN A 29 -3.47 0.34 6.35
CA ASN A 29 -3.21 0.14 7.78
C ASN A 29 -2.78 1.44 8.49
N MET A 30 -2.14 2.37 7.79
CA MET A 30 -1.79 3.70 8.30
C MET A 30 -2.94 4.72 8.20
N GLY A 31 -4.13 4.32 7.72
CA GLY A 31 -5.27 5.23 7.54
C GLY A 31 -5.09 6.27 6.43
N LEU A 32 -4.10 6.09 5.54
CA LEU A 32 -3.78 7.00 4.43
C LEU A 32 -4.73 6.78 3.23
N LEU A 33 -6.04 6.86 3.50
CA LEU A 33 -7.10 6.47 2.57
C LEU A 33 -7.13 7.31 1.28
N SER A 34 -6.70 8.57 1.32
CA SER A 34 -6.60 9.40 0.11
C SER A 34 -5.55 8.87 -0.86
N GLU A 35 -4.43 8.35 -0.35
CA GLU A 35 -3.37 7.78 -1.18
C GLU A 35 -3.79 6.41 -1.71
N VAL A 36 -4.41 5.58 -0.86
CA VAL A 36 -5.05 4.33 -1.30
C VAL A 36 -6.03 4.60 -2.44
N TYR A 37 -6.86 5.65 -2.35
CA TYR A 37 -7.80 6.01 -3.40
C TYR A 37 -7.08 6.41 -4.70
N HIS A 38 -6.10 7.32 -4.66
CA HIS A 38 -5.34 7.70 -5.86
C HIS A 38 -4.65 6.51 -6.53
N LEU A 39 -4.03 5.63 -5.75
CA LEU A 39 -3.31 4.47 -6.25
C LEU A 39 -4.23 3.33 -6.70
N SER A 40 -5.51 3.30 -6.30
CA SER A 40 -6.48 2.26 -6.68
C SER A 40 -7.61 2.74 -7.63
N CYS A 41 -7.67 4.03 -7.96
CA CYS A 41 -8.72 4.63 -8.80
C CYS A 41 -8.78 4.04 -10.22
N THR A 42 -7.64 3.70 -10.80
CA THR A 42 -7.52 3.08 -12.14
C THR A 42 -6.69 1.80 -12.06
N PRO A 43 -7.23 0.71 -11.51
CA PRO A 43 -6.44 -0.47 -11.18
C PRO A 43 -6.08 -1.29 -12.42
N THR A 44 -4.79 -1.54 -12.62
CA THR A 44 -4.25 -2.39 -13.71
C THR A 44 -3.65 -3.69 -13.17
N VAL A 45 -3.46 -3.77 -11.85
CA VAL A 45 -2.88 -4.93 -11.15
C VAL A 45 -3.64 -5.22 -9.86
N SER A 46 -3.52 -6.45 -9.38
CA SER A 46 -3.97 -6.86 -8.04
C SER A 46 -2.84 -7.50 -7.24
N CYS A 47 -2.97 -7.51 -5.92
CA CYS A 47 -2.07 -8.22 -5.03
C CYS A 47 -2.57 -9.65 -4.82
N LEU A 48 -1.84 -10.66 -5.31
CA LEU A 48 -2.18 -12.07 -5.09
C LEU A 48 -2.28 -12.47 -3.61
N LYS A 49 -1.61 -11.72 -2.72
CA LYS A 49 -1.54 -12.02 -1.28
C LYS A 49 -2.59 -11.32 -0.42
N CYS A 50 -2.90 -10.04 -0.69
CA CYS A 50 -3.85 -9.26 0.11
C CYS A 50 -5.08 -8.75 -0.68
N GLY A 51 -5.25 -9.13 -1.96
CA GLY A 51 -6.42 -8.78 -2.78
C GLY A 51 -6.53 -7.31 -3.18
N ALA A 52 -5.72 -6.42 -2.61
CA ALA A 52 -5.69 -5.00 -2.93
C ALA A 52 -5.41 -4.77 -4.42
N LYS A 53 -6.13 -3.83 -5.03
CA LYS A 53 -5.95 -3.42 -6.42
C LYS A 53 -5.17 -2.11 -6.50
N ALA A 54 -4.32 -1.96 -7.50
CA ALA A 54 -3.58 -0.73 -7.74
C ALA A 54 -3.36 -0.45 -9.23
N ASN A 55 -3.03 0.80 -9.54
CA ASN A 55 -2.75 1.32 -10.87
C ASN A 55 -1.39 0.90 -11.45
N LEU A 56 -0.45 0.46 -10.60
CA LEU A 56 0.92 0.08 -10.98
C LEU A 56 1.41 -1.10 -10.12
N PRO A 57 2.27 -1.99 -10.66
CA PRO A 57 2.74 -3.19 -9.96
C PRO A 57 3.52 -2.90 -8.66
N HIS A 58 4.21 -1.77 -8.58
CA HIS A 58 4.97 -1.37 -7.38
C HIS A 58 4.09 -0.78 -6.25
N ASN A 59 2.77 -0.73 -6.42
CA ASN A 59 1.83 -0.27 -5.39
C ASN A 59 1.17 -1.46 -4.66
N VAL A 60 1.61 -2.69 -4.91
CA VAL A 60 1.14 -3.93 -4.29
C VAL A 60 2.30 -4.88 -4.01
N CYS A 61 2.17 -5.70 -2.97
CA CYS A 61 3.23 -6.64 -2.56
C CYS A 61 3.51 -7.74 -3.59
N PHE A 62 2.46 -8.29 -4.22
CA PHE A 62 2.57 -9.42 -5.15
C PHE A 62 1.74 -9.10 -6.40
N PRO A 63 2.26 -8.25 -7.30
CA PRO A 63 1.52 -7.79 -8.47
C PRO A 63 1.19 -8.94 -9.42
N ASP A 64 -0.09 -9.06 -9.71
CA ASP A 64 -0.64 -9.86 -10.79
C ASP A 64 -1.36 -8.95 -11.78
N SER A 65 -1.10 -9.19 -13.07
CA SER A 65 -1.65 -8.44 -14.21
C SER A 65 -2.90 -9.09 -14.81
N SER A 66 -3.55 -10.02 -14.09
CA SER A 66 -4.78 -10.68 -14.54
C SER A 66 -6.03 -9.83 -14.25
N VAL A 67 -5.86 -8.54 -13.92
CA VAL A 67 -6.95 -7.56 -13.79
C VAL A 67 -7.24 -7.00 -15.19
N PRO A 68 -8.49 -7.11 -15.68
CA PRO A 68 -8.90 -6.54 -16.97
C PRO A 68 -9.10 -5.02 -16.90
#